data_AF-A0A5S3RMC2-F1
#
_entry.id   AF-A0A5S3RMC2-F1
#
_cell.length_a   1.000
_cell.length_b   1.000
_cell.length_c   1.000
_cell.angle_alpha   90.00
_cell.angle_beta   90.00
_cell.angle_gamma   90.00
#
_symmetry.space_group_name_H-M   'P 1'
#
loop_
_entity.id
_entity.type
_entity.pdbx_description
1 polymer ?
#
loop_
_entity_poly.entity_id
_entity_poly.type
_entity_poly.pdbx_seq_one_letter_code
_entity_poly.pdbx_strand_id
1 'polypeptide(L)'
;MINVIDWLGLGELFAILAAIAWALSTMLYKGFSHHLTSMQLNISKGVLASAMMLAAIAITQDSAIPQYMTSWLWLVAGGVIGIAIGDSAYFAALRNIGPVRTLVIESLAPALVGIFNIVLLNHYLSLLAWGGIALTTIGVVIAIKPEKSLPRVDQQHYRKGILCALAAAICQALGMVMSKGALNNEQMSSLWAALIRLAAGTITVGLVVTVFKNSEFKQALTLKGVSGKQWFFAAVFLGTFLGLWLQLGAVKYTDPAIAQTIFATAPLIVMSIGFIKREPVTSKMLIGGLLALMGVGVLLTN
;
A
#
# COMPACT_ATOMS: atom_id res chain seq x y z
N MET A 1 3.60 -19.83 -30.36
CA MET A 1 2.97 -18.93 -29.37
C MET A 1 3.61 -19.22 -28.03
N ILE A 2 4.54 -18.37 -27.61
CA ILE A 2 5.15 -18.46 -26.28
C ILE A 2 4.06 -17.94 -25.32
N ASN A 3 3.58 -18.80 -24.42
CA ASN A 3 2.61 -18.41 -23.41
C ASN A 3 3.23 -17.31 -22.55
N VAL A 4 2.71 -16.10 -22.65
CA VAL A 4 3.11 -14.93 -21.84
C VAL A 4 2.97 -15.19 -20.33
N ILE A 5 2.31 -16.29 -19.95
CA ILE A 5 2.01 -16.70 -18.57
C ILE A 5 3.15 -17.51 -17.93
N ASP A 6 4.03 -18.18 -18.69
CA ASP A 6 5.06 -19.06 -18.12
C ASP A 6 6.18 -18.30 -17.38
N TRP A 7 6.28 -16.98 -17.57
CA TRP A 7 7.26 -16.10 -16.89
C TRP A 7 6.67 -15.36 -15.69
N LEU A 8 5.35 -15.44 -15.46
CA LEU A 8 4.66 -14.67 -14.42
C LEU A 8 4.23 -15.60 -13.28
N GLY A 9 5.00 -15.59 -12.19
CA GLY A 9 4.63 -16.32 -10.98
C GLY A 9 3.32 -15.80 -10.36
N LEU A 10 2.69 -16.66 -9.56
CA LEU A 10 1.39 -16.36 -8.94
C LEU A 10 1.48 -15.13 -8.01
N GLY A 11 2.61 -14.93 -7.35
CA GLY A 11 2.83 -13.78 -6.46
C GLY A 11 2.93 -12.46 -7.22
N GLU A 12 3.63 -12.46 -8.34
CA GLU A 12 3.82 -11.32 -9.24
C GLU A 12 2.49 -10.93 -9.89
N LEU A 13 1.67 -11.91 -10.30
CA LEU A 13 0.32 -11.66 -10.79
C LEU A 13 -0.55 -10.98 -9.73
N PHE A 14 -0.56 -11.49 -8.50
CA PHE A 14 -1.25 -10.82 -7.39
C PHE A 14 -0.68 -9.43 -7.13
N ALA A 15 0.63 -9.23 -7.33
CA ALA A 15 1.25 -7.93 -7.12
C ALA A 15 0.76 -6.89 -8.13
N ILE A 16 0.67 -7.28 -9.41
CA ILE A 16 0.14 -6.43 -10.49
C ILE A 16 -1.34 -6.12 -10.25
N LEU A 17 -2.15 -7.14 -9.91
CA LEU A 17 -3.57 -6.95 -9.63
C LEU A 17 -3.80 -6.04 -8.42
N ALA A 18 -2.99 -6.18 -7.36
CA ALA A 18 -3.01 -5.28 -6.23
C ALA A 18 -2.62 -3.85 -6.66
N ALA A 19 -1.57 -3.67 -7.46
CA ALA A 19 -1.17 -2.34 -7.95
C ALA A 19 -2.31 -1.64 -8.74
N ILE A 20 -3.03 -2.40 -9.58
CA ILE A 20 -4.23 -1.90 -10.29
C ILE A 20 -5.33 -1.52 -9.29
N ALA A 21 -5.60 -2.37 -8.31
CA ALA A 21 -6.62 -2.11 -7.28
C ALA A 21 -6.29 -0.87 -6.43
N TRP A 22 -5.02 -0.69 -6.06
CA TRP A 22 -4.50 0.50 -5.37
C TRP A 22 -4.61 1.76 -6.24
N ALA A 23 -4.29 1.67 -7.52
CA ALA A 23 -4.43 2.78 -8.47
C ALA A 23 -5.89 3.24 -8.60
N LEU A 24 -6.81 2.31 -8.87
CA LEU A 24 -8.24 2.60 -9.02
C LEU A 24 -8.85 3.17 -7.73
N SER A 25 -8.54 2.57 -6.57
CA SER A 25 -9.03 3.08 -5.28
C SER A 25 -8.49 4.47 -4.95
N THR A 26 -7.22 4.77 -5.28
CA THR A 26 -6.64 6.11 -5.09
C THR A 26 -7.40 7.18 -5.87
N MET A 27 -7.80 6.86 -7.11
CA MET A 27 -8.62 7.77 -7.92
C MET A 27 -9.99 8.05 -7.30
N LEU A 28 -10.62 7.04 -6.69
CA LEU A 28 -11.90 7.19 -6.00
C LEU A 28 -11.74 7.96 -4.68
N TYR A 29 -10.70 7.68 -3.89
CA TYR A 29 -10.45 8.35 -2.61
C TYR A 29 -10.18 9.85 -2.75
N LYS A 30 -9.68 10.31 -3.92
CA LYS A 30 -9.47 11.74 -4.19
C LYS A 30 -10.72 12.58 -3.91
N GLY A 31 -11.91 12.09 -4.24
CA GLY A 31 -13.19 12.78 -3.98
C GLY A 31 -13.58 12.88 -2.49
N PHE A 32 -13.01 12.02 -1.64
CA PHE A 32 -13.34 11.94 -0.21
C PHE A 32 -12.28 12.57 0.70
N SER A 33 -11.08 12.79 0.18
CA SER A 33 -9.94 13.36 0.93
C SER A 33 -10.18 14.75 1.53
N HIS A 34 -11.15 15.51 0.99
CA HIS A 34 -11.56 16.83 1.52
C HIS A 34 -12.68 16.74 2.58
N HIS A 35 -13.40 15.63 2.64
CA HIS A 35 -14.58 15.46 3.50
C HIS A 35 -14.28 14.72 4.81
N LEU A 36 -13.24 13.88 4.83
CA LEU A 36 -12.87 13.04 5.97
C LEU A 36 -11.45 13.36 6.45
N THR A 37 -11.25 13.39 7.77
CA THR A 37 -9.89 13.43 8.31
C THR A 37 -9.16 12.11 8.04
N SER A 38 -7.84 12.14 8.09
CA SER A 38 -6.98 10.96 7.88
C SER A 38 -7.32 9.81 8.84
N MET A 39 -7.59 10.14 10.11
CA MET A 39 -8.00 9.19 11.14
C MET A 39 -9.40 8.64 10.86
N GLN A 40 -10.34 9.50 10.49
CA GLN A 40 -11.70 9.08 10.12
C GLN A 40 -11.66 8.11 8.95
N LEU A 41 -10.95 8.46 7.87
CA LEU A 41 -10.83 7.61 6.69
C LEU A 41 -10.20 6.26 7.03
N ASN A 42 -9.19 6.21 7.91
CA ASN A 42 -8.54 4.97 8.33
C ASN A 42 -9.48 4.06 9.13
N ILE A 43 -10.24 4.62 10.08
CA ILE A 43 -11.24 3.87 10.84
C ILE A 43 -12.36 3.38 9.93
N SER A 44 -12.95 4.26 9.10
CA SER A 44 -14.08 3.92 8.24
C SER A 44 -13.71 2.85 7.21
N LYS A 45 -12.58 3.00 6.51
CA LYS A 45 -12.12 1.99 5.53
C LYS A 45 -11.77 0.68 6.22
N GLY A 46 -11.15 0.76 7.40
CA GLY A 46 -10.70 -0.39 8.18
C GLY A 46 -11.87 -1.25 8.65
N VAL A 47 -12.85 -0.64 9.32
CA VAL A 47 -14.05 -1.34 9.82
C VAL A 47 -14.82 -1.98 8.66
N LEU A 48 -15.05 -1.23 7.59
CA LEU A 48 -15.83 -1.71 6.44
C LEU A 48 -15.10 -2.86 5.71
N ALA A 49 -13.80 -2.71 5.41
CA ALA A 49 -13.05 -3.77 4.77
C ALA A 49 -12.85 -5.00 5.67
N SER A 50 -12.66 -4.84 6.99
CA SER A 50 -12.63 -5.97 7.92
C SER A 50 -13.97 -6.73 7.93
N ALA A 51 -15.11 -6.04 7.90
CA ALA A 51 -16.41 -6.68 7.77
C ALA A 51 -16.57 -7.45 6.45
N MET A 52 -16.06 -6.90 5.35
CA MET A 52 -16.05 -7.55 4.05
C MET A 52 -15.13 -8.79 4.02
N MET A 53 -13.96 -8.73 4.67
CA MET A 53 -13.07 -9.88 4.82
C MET A 53 -13.71 -10.98 5.66
N LEU A 54 -14.38 -10.65 6.76
CA LEU A 54 -15.13 -11.60 7.57
C LEU A 54 -16.26 -12.26 6.76
N ALA A 55 -17.00 -11.48 5.97
CA ALA A 55 -18.03 -12.01 5.08
C ALA A 55 -17.44 -12.94 4.02
N ALA A 56 -16.31 -12.57 3.40
CA ALA A 56 -15.61 -13.40 2.44
C ALA A 56 -15.15 -14.72 3.06
N ILE A 57 -14.53 -14.70 4.25
CA ILE A 57 -14.11 -15.91 5.00
C ILE A 57 -15.31 -16.82 5.27
N ALA A 58 -16.44 -16.25 5.70
CA ALA A 58 -17.66 -17.01 5.97
C ALA A 58 -18.27 -17.62 4.70
N ILE A 59 -18.25 -16.90 3.57
CA ILE A 59 -18.77 -17.40 2.29
C ILE A 59 -17.87 -18.49 1.72
N THR A 60 -16.55 -18.32 1.79
CA THR A 60 -15.57 -19.30 1.27
C THR A 60 -15.32 -20.45 2.24
N GLN A 61 -15.86 -20.40 3.46
CA GLN A 61 -15.60 -21.36 4.54
C GLN A 61 -14.09 -21.53 4.78
N ASP A 62 -13.35 -20.41 4.71
CA ASP A 62 -11.90 -20.43 4.83
C ASP A 62 -11.47 -20.69 6.27
N SER A 63 -11.02 -21.92 6.53
CA SER A 63 -10.58 -22.40 7.84
C SER A 63 -9.07 -22.27 8.05
N ALA A 64 -8.33 -21.66 7.12
CA ALA A 64 -6.88 -21.51 7.19
C ALA A 64 -6.46 -20.34 8.12
N ILE A 65 -6.88 -20.41 9.38
CA ILE A 65 -6.51 -19.50 10.46
C ILE A 65 -5.05 -19.75 10.91
N PRO A 66 -4.30 -18.72 11.36
CA PRO A 66 -2.94 -18.94 11.84
C PRO A 66 -2.89 -19.85 13.07
N GLN A 67 -2.00 -20.85 13.00
CA GLN A 67 -1.83 -21.90 14.01
C GLN A 67 -0.81 -21.52 15.09
N TYR A 68 0.20 -20.72 14.74
CA TYR A 68 1.28 -20.36 15.66
C TYR A 68 1.08 -18.97 16.25
N MET A 69 1.32 -18.84 17.55
CA MET A 69 1.27 -17.55 18.27
C MET A 69 2.22 -16.51 17.66
N THR A 70 3.37 -16.95 17.16
CA THR A 70 4.36 -16.08 16.49
C THR A 70 3.75 -15.37 15.28
N SER A 71 2.95 -16.07 14.48
CA SER A 71 2.28 -15.50 13.30
C SER A 71 1.26 -14.43 13.67
N TRP A 72 0.49 -14.68 14.74
CA TRP A 72 -0.41 -13.67 15.31
C TRP A 72 0.38 -12.43 15.76
N LEU A 73 1.50 -12.61 16.48
CA LEU A 73 2.33 -11.50 16.94
C LEU A 73 2.90 -10.69 15.76
N TRP A 74 3.43 -11.35 14.73
CA TRP A 74 3.94 -10.70 13.53
C TRP A 74 2.84 -9.91 12.80
N LEU A 75 1.65 -10.47 12.63
CA LEU A 75 0.54 -9.80 11.94
C LEU A 75 -0.05 -8.64 12.75
N VAL A 76 -0.23 -8.81 14.06
CA VAL A 76 -0.75 -7.76 14.94
C VAL A 76 0.24 -6.61 15.01
N ALA A 77 1.52 -6.90 15.26
CA ALA A 77 2.55 -5.86 15.31
C ALA A 77 2.75 -5.21 13.93
N GLY A 78 2.71 -5.97 12.84
CA GLY A 78 2.75 -5.44 11.47
C GLY A 78 1.52 -4.59 11.12
N GLY A 79 0.35 -4.87 11.70
CA GLY A 79 -0.86 -4.06 11.59
C GLY A 79 -0.78 -2.76 12.37
N VAL A 80 -0.28 -2.81 13.61
CA VAL A 80 -0.03 -1.62 14.42
C VAL A 80 0.99 -0.71 13.74
N ILE A 81 2.14 -1.25 13.33
CA ILE A 81 3.22 -0.48 12.72
C ILE A 81 2.80 0.01 11.33
N GLY A 82 2.41 -0.89 10.43
CA GLY A 82 2.13 -0.55 9.03
C GLY A 82 0.85 0.26 8.84
N ILE A 83 -0.25 -0.12 9.51
CA ILE A 83 -1.57 0.49 9.25
C ILE A 83 -1.88 1.59 10.27
N ALA A 84 -1.65 1.39 11.56
CA ALA A 84 -1.97 2.43 12.53
C ALA A 84 -0.97 3.60 12.49
N ILE A 85 0.32 3.30 12.65
CA ILE A 85 1.38 4.32 12.64
C ILE A 85 1.70 4.75 11.21
N GLY A 86 1.91 3.79 10.31
CA GLY A 86 2.29 4.03 8.91
C GLY A 86 1.27 4.87 8.14
N ASP A 87 0.01 4.44 8.04
CA ASP A 87 -1.00 5.23 7.32
C ASP A 87 -1.22 6.61 7.96
N SER A 88 -1.17 6.71 9.30
CA SER A 88 -1.30 8.01 9.98
C SER A 88 -0.16 8.95 9.62
N ALA A 89 1.08 8.45 9.59
CA ALA A 89 2.25 9.20 9.16
C ALA A 89 2.17 9.55 7.65
N TYR A 90 1.71 8.63 6.81
CA TYR A 90 1.54 8.83 5.37
C TYR A 90 0.56 9.96 5.10
N PHE A 91 -0.62 9.92 5.72
CA PHE A 91 -1.60 10.99 5.55
C PHE A 91 -1.15 12.32 6.15
N ALA A 92 -0.39 12.29 7.25
CA ALA A 92 0.24 13.49 7.78
C ALA A 92 1.24 14.08 6.78
N ALA A 93 2.07 13.26 6.13
CA ALA A 93 2.96 13.70 5.06
C ALA A 93 2.20 14.32 3.89
N LEU A 94 1.14 13.66 3.41
CA LEU A 94 0.28 14.17 2.34
C LEU A 94 -0.27 15.56 2.67
N ARG A 95 -0.71 15.79 3.91
CA ARG A 95 -1.24 17.08 4.35
C ARG A 95 -0.16 18.17 4.43
N ASN A 96 1.05 17.81 4.84
CA ASN A 96 2.13 18.77 5.08
C ASN A 96 2.93 19.13 3.82
N ILE A 97 3.26 18.15 2.97
CA ILE A 97 4.14 18.33 1.80
C ILE A 97 3.50 17.95 0.47
N GLY A 98 2.25 17.48 0.49
CA GLY A 98 1.48 17.12 -0.69
C GLY A 98 1.81 15.74 -1.27
N PRO A 99 0.99 15.25 -2.23
CA PRO A 99 1.12 13.90 -2.78
C PRO A 99 2.44 13.62 -3.48
N VAL A 100 2.88 14.52 -4.36
CA VAL A 100 4.09 14.30 -5.17
C VAL A 100 5.32 14.12 -4.30
N ARG A 101 5.55 15.02 -3.32
CA ARG A 101 6.73 14.92 -2.43
C ARG A 101 6.66 13.69 -1.54
N THR A 102 5.46 13.33 -1.06
CA THR A 102 5.27 12.13 -0.26
C THR A 102 5.59 10.87 -1.07
N LEU A 103 5.06 10.75 -2.29
CA LEU A 103 5.32 9.60 -3.17
C LEU A 103 6.79 9.44 -3.56
N VAL A 104 7.54 10.54 -3.73
CA VAL A 104 8.98 10.47 -3.96
C VAL A 104 9.69 9.83 -2.76
N ILE A 105 9.31 10.16 -1.53
CA ILE A 105 9.93 9.57 -0.33
C ILE A 105 9.47 8.12 -0.14
N GLU A 106 8.18 7.83 -0.38
CA GLU A 106 7.62 6.47 -0.34
C GLU A 106 8.23 5.55 -1.40
N SER A 107 8.82 6.09 -2.47
CA SER A 107 9.57 5.29 -3.44
C SER A 107 10.79 4.57 -2.84
N LEU A 108 11.21 4.94 -1.62
CA LEU A 108 12.23 4.21 -0.85
C LEU A 108 11.71 2.89 -0.24
N ALA A 109 10.38 2.72 -0.13
CA ALA A 109 9.78 1.56 0.52
C ALA A 109 10.25 0.20 -0.04
N PRO A 110 10.36 -0.02 -1.36
CA PRO A 110 10.87 -1.30 -1.89
C PRO A 110 12.30 -1.63 -1.44
N ALA A 111 13.19 -0.63 -1.43
CA ALA A 111 14.56 -0.81 -0.96
C ALA A 111 14.60 -1.09 0.56
N LEU A 112 13.79 -0.37 1.35
CA LEU A 112 13.64 -0.62 2.78
C LEU A 112 13.09 -2.02 3.06
N VAL A 113 12.12 -2.50 2.27
CA VAL A 113 11.62 -3.88 2.37
C VAL A 113 12.75 -4.87 2.12
N GLY A 114 13.55 -4.68 1.07
CA GLY A 114 14.71 -5.54 0.80
C GLY A 114 15.71 -5.58 1.95
N ILE A 115 16.01 -4.43 2.56
CA ILE A 115 16.91 -4.34 3.73
C ILE A 115 16.29 -5.07 4.93
N PHE A 116 15.03 -4.81 5.25
CA PHE A 116 14.37 -5.46 6.39
C PHE A 116 14.13 -6.96 6.16
N ASN A 117 13.96 -7.41 4.91
CA ASN A 117 13.87 -8.82 4.56
C ASN A 117 15.17 -9.56 4.92
N ILE A 118 16.32 -8.93 4.67
CA ILE A 118 17.63 -9.45 5.08
C ILE A 118 17.74 -9.44 6.61
N VAL A 119 17.49 -8.29 7.25
CA VAL A 119 17.72 -8.13 8.70
C VAL A 119 16.78 -8.98 9.56
N LEU A 120 15.50 -9.09 9.18
CA LEU A 120 14.47 -9.75 9.99
C LEU A 120 14.24 -11.21 9.60
N LEU A 121 14.35 -11.54 8.30
CA LEU A 121 14.03 -12.88 7.80
C LEU A 121 15.26 -13.65 7.30
N ASN A 122 16.46 -13.05 7.34
CA ASN A 122 17.69 -13.62 6.79
C ASN A 122 17.57 -14.06 5.32
N HIS A 123 16.71 -13.39 4.55
CA HIS A 123 16.48 -13.68 3.14
C HIS A 123 17.15 -12.62 2.27
N TYR A 124 18.12 -13.06 1.47
CA TYR A 124 18.93 -12.21 0.61
C TYR A 124 18.35 -12.13 -0.80
N LEU A 125 18.32 -10.90 -1.33
CA LEU A 125 17.97 -10.64 -2.72
C LEU A 125 19.19 -10.82 -3.63
N SER A 126 18.96 -11.29 -4.84
CA SER A 126 20.00 -11.32 -5.87
C SER A 126 20.42 -9.89 -6.27
N LEU A 127 21.62 -9.75 -6.86
CA LEU A 127 22.05 -8.47 -7.43
C LEU A 127 21.12 -7.99 -8.55
N LEU A 128 20.54 -8.92 -9.31
CA LEU A 128 19.59 -8.63 -10.38
C LEU A 128 18.29 -8.06 -9.82
N ALA A 129 17.80 -8.60 -8.69
CA ALA A 129 16.65 -8.06 -7.98
C ALA A 129 16.91 -6.64 -7.45
N TRP A 130 18.08 -6.38 -6.86
CA TRP A 130 18.46 -5.01 -6.46
C TRP A 130 18.52 -4.03 -7.64
N GLY A 131 19.06 -4.48 -8.77
CA GLY A 131 19.07 -3.70 -10.02
C GLY A 131 17.65 -3.37 -10.50
N GLY A 132 16.74 -4.35 -10.49
CA GLY A 132 15.33 -4.16 -10.83
C GLY A 132 14.63 -3.17 -9.90
N ILE A 133 14.83 -3.30 -8.58
CA ILE A 133 14.30 -2.37 -7.56
C ILE A 133 14.77 -0.94 -7.83
N ALA A 134 16.07 -0.74 -8.05
CA ALA A 134 16.64 0.57 -8.30
C ALA A 134 16.09 1.18 -9.60
N LEU A 135 16.05 0.39 -10.68
CA LEU A 135 15.56 0.84 -11.98
C LEU A 135 14.07 1.22 -11.91
N THR A 136 13.24 0.40 -11.25
CA THR A 136 11.82 0.70 -11.05
C THR A 136 11.60 1.97 -10.23
N THR A 137 12.32 2.09 -9.12
CA THR A 137 12.23 3.24 -8.22
C THR A 137 12.59 4.54 -8.94
N ILE A 138 13.73 4.56 -9.65
CA ILE A 138 14.17 5.72 -10.44
C ILE A 138 13.14 6.07 -11.52
N GLY A 139 12.63 5.06 -12.23
CA GLY A 139 11.60 5.24 -13.25
C GLY A 139 10.33 5.90 -12.69
N VAL A 140 9.81 5.39 -11.56
CA VAL A 140 8.63 5.95 -10.90
C VAL A 140 8.87 7.39 -10.45
N VAL A 141 10.02 7.69 -9.82
CA VAL A 141 10.37 9.06 -9.38
C VAL A 141 10.45 10.04 -10.56
N ILE A 142 11.01 9.63 -11.68
CA ILE A 142 11.05 10.44 -12.91
C ILE A 142 9.62 10.65 -13.45
N ALA A 143 8.81 9.59 -13.48
CA ALA A 143 7.47 9.60 -14.05
C ALA A 143 6.50 10.53 -13.32
N ILE A 144 6.57 10.58 -11.97
CA ILE A 144 5.69 11.42 -11.14
C ILE A 144 6.18 12.86 -11.00
N LYS A 145 7.33 13.21 -11.59
CA LYS A 145 7.93 14.54 -11.47
C LYS A 145 7.04 15.58 -12.18
N PRO A 146 6.58 16.64 -11.48
CA PRO A 146 5.68 17.61 -12.05
C PRO A 146 6.39 18.48 -13.11
N GLU A 147 5.63 19.00 -14.08
CA GLU A 147 6.12 19.96 -15.07
C GLU A 147 6.34 21.34 -14.47
N LYS A 148 5.40 21.80 -13.67
CA LYS A 148 5.46 23.08 -12.96
C LYS A 148 6.10 22.88 -11.58
N SER A 149 6.77 23.92 -11.10
CA SER A 149 7.27 23.94 -9.74
C SER A 149 6.13 23.74 -8.74
N LEU A 150 6.36 22.88 -7.76
CA LEU A 150 5.40 22.68 -6.68
C LEU A 150 5.30 23.97 -5.84
N PRO A 151 4.11 24.27 -5.29
CA PRO A 151 3.95 25.38 -4.36
C PRO A 151 4.99 25.34 -3.23
N ARG A 152 5.47 26.52 -2.83
CA ARG A 152 6.34 26.63 -1.66
C ARG A 152 5.53 26.22 -0.43
N VAL A 153 6.14 25.37 0.37
CA VAL A 153 5.63 24.98 1.70
C VAL A 153 6.57 25.61 2.70
N ASP A 154 6.03 26.13 3.79
CA ASP A 154 6.83 26.70 4.87
C ASP A 154 7.78 25.65 5.45
N GLN A 155 8.87 26.12 6.05
CA GLN A 155 9.95 25.26 6.49
C GLN A 155 9.50 24.26 7.58
N GLN A 156 8.54 24.65 8.44
CA GLN A 156 8.10 23.81 9.54
C GLN A 156 7.24 22.65 9.04
N HIS A 157 6.24 22.92 8.19
CA HIS A 157 5.43 21.89 7.55
C HIS A 157 6.27 21.03 6.62
N TYR A 158 7.24 21.60 5.91
CA TYR A 158 8.15 20.84 5.06
C TYR A 158 8.96 19.80 5.85
N ARG A 159 9.60 20.20 6.95
CA ARG A 159 10.36 19.28 7.83
C ARG A 159 9.46 18.20 8.44
N LYS A 160 8.30 18.59 8.96
CA LYS A 160 7.33 17.63 9.53
C LYS A 160 6.88 16.62 8.47
N GLY A 161 6.54 17.09 7.27
CA GLY A 161 6.09 16.22 6.19
C GLY A 161 7.16 15.24 5.72
N ILE A 162 8.43 15.64 5.63
CA ILE A 162 9.53 14.71 5.31
C ILE A 162 9.68 13.64 6.38
N LEU A 163 9.71 14.02 7.66
CA LEU A 163 9.82 13.07 8.76
C LEU A 163 8.65 12.08 8.78
N CYS A 164 7.43 12.58 8.56
CA CYS A 164 6.24 11.74 8.45
C CYS A 164 6.30 10.79 7.24
N ALA A 165 6.78 11.24 6.08
CA ALA A 165 6.89 10.39 4.89
C ALA A 165 7.97 9.30 5.08
N LEU A 166 9.10 9.63 5.67
CA LEU A 166 10.14 8.64 6.00
C LEU A 166 9.63 7.62 7.02
N ALA A 167 8.94 8.08 8.06
CA ALA A 167 8.34 7.19 9.05
C ALA A 167 7.30 6.27 8.42
N ALA A 168 6.47 6.78 7.51
CA ALA A 168 5.48 6.01 6.77
C ALA A 168 6.14 4.92 5.90
N ALA A 169 7.14 5.27 5.09
CA ALA A 169 7.87 4.33 4.26
C ALA A 169 8.53 3.21 5.09
N ILE A 170 9.14 3.54 6.24
CA ILE A 170 9.74 2.57 7.17
C ILE A 170 8.65 1.66 7.77
N CYS A 171 7.54 2.23 8.24
CA CYS A 171 6.45 1.47 8.84
C CYS A 171 5.79 0.52 7.83
N GLN A 172 5.59 0.97 6.59
CA GLN A 172 5.07 0.14 5.51
C GLN A 172 6.01 -1.01 5.20
N ALA A 173 7.31 -0.72 5.08
CA ALA A 173 8.31 -1.73 4.79
C ALA A 173 8.40 -2.78 5.91
N LEU A 174 8.49 -2.35 7.17
CA LEU A 174 8.46 -3.24 8.33
C LEU A 174 7.19 -4.08 8.34
N GLY A 175 6.01 -3.45 8.27
CA GLY A 175 4.74 -4.17 8.30
C GLY A 175 4.65 -5.22 7.18
N MET A 176 5.17 -4.93 5.99
CA MET A 176 5.21 -5.90 4.88
C MET A 176 6.12 -7.10 5.17
N VAL A 177 7.34 -6.87 5.64
CA VAL A 177 8.27 -7.95 6.00
C VAL A 177 7.73 -8.77 7.18
N MET A 178 7.09 -8.12 8.15
CA MET A 178 6.41 -8.81 9.26
C MET A 178 5.30 -9.74 8.75
N SER A 179 4.49 -9.30 7.78
CA SER A 179 3.51 -10.18 7.13
C SER A 179 4.15 -11.34 6.40
N LYS A 180 5.30 -11.14 5.72
CA LYS A 180 6.05 -12.24 5.11
C LYS A 180 6.52 -13.25 6.15
N GLY A 181 7.05 -12.78 7.28
CA GLY A 181 7.47 -13.61 8.40
C GLY A 181 6.33 -14.49 8.95
N ALA A 182 5.13 -13.94 9.07
CA ALA A 182 3.94 -14.69 9.47
C ALA A 182 3.48 -15.72 8.42
N LEU A 183 3.61 -15.39 7.12
CA LEU A 183 3.11 -16.23 6.02
C LEU A 183 4.06 -17.38 5.63
N ASN A 184 5.36 -17.27 5.90
CA ASN A 184 6.35 -18.26 5.44
C ASN A 184 6.23 -19.64 6.11
N ASN A 185 5.72 -19.70 7.34
CA ASN A 185 5.73 -20.93 8.16
C ASN A 185 4.32 -21.48 8.44
N GLU A 186 3.33 -21.02 7.69
CA GLU A 186 1.91 -21.25 7.97
C GLU A 186 1.15 -21.63 6.71
N GLN A 187 0.19 -22.54 6.83
CA GLN A 187 -0.79 -22.80 5.77
C GLN A 187 -1.92 -21.77 5.75
N MET A 188 -1.81 -20.70 6.54
CA MET A 188 -2.77 -19.61 6.64
C MET A 188 -3.09 -18.96 5.29
N SER A 189 -4.34 -18.60 5.06
CA SER A 189 -4.71 -17.85 3.86
C SER A 189 -4.26 -16.39 3.92
N SER A 190 -4.00 -15.78 2.76
CA SER A 190 -3.68 -14.34 2.70
C SER A 190 -4.86 -13.47 3.16
N LEU A 191 -6.09 -13.98 3.10
CA LEU A 191 -7.29 -13.30 3.58
C LEU A 191 -7.30 -13.19 5.11
N TRP A 192 -6.99 -14.28 5.83
CA TRP A 192 -6.83 -14.26 7.29
C TRP A 192 -5.70 -13.32 7.71
N ALA A 193 -4.55 -13.39 7.05
CA ALA A 193 -3.44 -12.50 7.33
C ALA A 193 -3.83 -11.02 7.13
N ALA A 194 -4.57 -10.71 6.06
CA ALA A 194 -5.00 -9.35 5.74
C ALA A 194 -6.02 -8.84 6.77
N LEU A 195 -6.97 -9.69 7.17
CA LEU A 195 -7.96 -9.38 8.20
C LEU A 195 -7.30 -9.06 9.54
N ILE A 196 -6.40 -9.92 10.02
CA ILE A 196 -5.74 -9.73 11.33
C ILE A 196 -4.92 -8.44 11.32
N ARG A 197 -4.14 -8.21 10.25
CA ARG A 197 -3.33 -6.99 10.11
C ARG A 197 -4.22 -5.74 10.10
N LEU A 198 -5.29 -5.75 9.29
CA LEU A 198 -6.22 -4.64 9.17
C LEU A 198 -6.98 -4.37 10.47
N ALA A 199 -7.47 -5.43 11.13
CA ALA A 199 -8.19 -5.33 12.39
C ALA A 199 -7.29 -4.77 13.49
N ALA A 200 -6.06 -5.28 13.63
CA ALA A 200 -5.10 -4.78 14.60
C ALA A 200 -4.79 -3.28 14.41
N GLY A 201 -4.53 -2.86 13.16
CA GLY A 201 -4.32 -1.46 12.84
C GLY A 201 -5.55 -0.60 13.13
N THR A 202 -6.72 -1.04 12.70
CA THR A 202 -8.00 -0.31 12.86
C THR A 202 -8.39 -0.17 14.33
N ILE A 203 -8.27 -1.25 15.12
CA ILE A 203 -8.54 -1.23 16.56
C ILE A 203 -7.58 -0.26 17.24
N THR A 204 -6.29 -0.30 16.90
CA THR A 204 -5.29 0.59 17.48
C THR A 204 -5.60 2.06 17.19
N VAL A 205 -5.91 2.41 15.94
CA VAL A 205 -6.33 3.77 15.59
C VAL A 205 -7.62 4.14 16.32
N GLY A 206 -8.60 3.24 16.40
CA GLY A 206 -9.83 3.45 17.13
C GLY A 206 -9.60 3.76 18.61
N LEU A 207 -8.71 3.05 19.27
CA LEU A 207 -8.32 3.29 20.67
C LEU A 207 -7.64 4.66 20.83
N VAL A 208 -6.71 5.03 19.94
CA VAL A 208 -6.08 6.35 20.00
C VAL A 208 -7.09 7.47 19.77
N VAL A 209 -7.98 7.34 18.79
CA VAL A 209 -8.99 8.37 18.48
C VAL A 209 -10.02 8.49 19.60
N THR A 210 -10.46 7.40 20.21
CA THR A 210 -11.42 7.45 21.32
C THR A 210 -10.84 8.14 22.56
N VAL A 211 -9.56 7.90 22.87
CA VAL A 211 -8.87 8.51 24.02
C VAL A 211 -8.56 9.99 23.78
N PHE A 212 -8.10 10.37 22.58
CA PHE A 212 -7.59 11.73 22.33
C PHE A 212 -8.53 12.65 21.54
N LYS A 213 -9.49 12.11 20.78
CA LYS A 213 -10.32 12.86 19.81
C LYS A 213 -11.70 12.24 19.59
N ASN A 214 -12.45 12.01 20.67
CA ASN A 214 -13.72 11.27 20.66
C ASN A 214 -14.78 11.79 19.63
N SER A 215 -14.80 13.08 19.31
CA SER A 215 -15.69 13.65 18.29
C SER A 215 -15.40 13.12 16.87
N GLU A 216 -14.14 12.83 16.54
CA GLU A 216 -13.77 12.28 15.23
C GLU A 216 -14.21 10.81 15.07
N PHE A 217 -14.28 10.05 16.17
CA PHE A 217 -14.66 8.62 16.15
C PHE A 217 -16.11 8.40 15.69
N LYS A 218 -17.06 9.15 16.26
CA LYS A 218 -18.49 9.05 15.89
C LYS A 218 -18.74 9.46 14.43
N GLN A 219 -18.01 10.46 13.93
CA GLN A 219 -18.13 10.88 12.53
C GLN A 219 -17.53 9.85 11.57
N ALA A 220 -16.41 9.21 11.94
CA ALA A 220 -15.80 8.12 11.17
C ALA A 220 -16.77 6.94 10.97
N LEU A 221 -17.49 6.53 12.02
CA LEU A 221 -18.40 5.39 11.94
C LEU A 221 -19.70 5.71 11.19
N THR A 222 -20.24 6.92 11.37
CA THR A 222 -21.56 7.26 10.83
C THR A 222 -21.51 7.77 9.40
N LEU A 223 -20.35 8.25 8.93
CA LEU A 223 -20.17 8.89 7.61
C LEU A 223 -21.27 9.95 7.33
N LYS A 224 -21.74 10.63 8.38
CA LYS A 224 -22.80 11.66 8.27
C LYS A 224 -22.25 12.84 7.48
N GLY A 225 -23.01 13.27 6.47
CA GLY A 225 -22.65 14.40 5.60
C GLY A 225 -21.73 14.05 4.42
N VAL A 226 -21.28 12.81 4.27
CA VAL A 226 -20.49 12.39 3.11
C VAL A 226 -21.42 12.02 1.95
N SER A 227 -21.47 12.86 0.91
CA SER A 227 -22.12 12.55 -0.37
C SER A 227 -21.34 11.48 -1.13
N GLY A 228 -22.02 10.61 -1.88
CA GLY A 228 -21.35 9.61 -2.73
C GLY A 228 -20.88 8.34 -2.01
N LYS A 229 -21.58 7.91 -0.95
CA LYS A 229 -21.22 6.72 -0.15
C LYS A 229 -20.96 5.45 -0.97
N GLN A 230 -21.63 5.28 -2.11
CA GLN A 230 -21.41 4.15 -3.03
C GLN A 230 -19.99 4.16 -3.62
N TRP A 231 -19.47 5.32 -3.99
CA TRP A 231 -18.10 5.47 -4.50
C TRP A 231 -17.06 5.32 -3.38
N PHE A 232 -17.40 5.72 -2.15
CA PHE A 232 -16.57 5.42 -0.98
C PHE A 232 -16.50 3.91 -0.74
N PHE A 233 -17.64 3.21 -0.76
CA PHE A 233 -17.69 1.76 -0.65
C PHE A 233 -16.87 1.08 -1.76
N ALA A 234 -16.99 1.53 -3.00
CA ALA A 234 -16.17 1.03 -4.11
C ALA A 234 -14.65 1.28 -3.88
N ALA A 235 -14.27 2.43 -3.33
CA ALA A 235 -12.88 2.74 -2.99
C ALA A 235 -12.34 1.80 -1.90
N VAL A 236 -13.16 1.52 -0.87
CA VAL A 236 -12.82 0.58 0.21
C VAL A 236 -12.76 -0.85 -0.32
N PHE A 237 -13.71 -1.25 -1.17
CA PHE A 237 -13.74 -2.57 -1.81
C PHE A 237 -12.48 -2.81 -2.64
N LEU A 238 -12.13 -1.89 -3.54
CA LEU A 238 -10.98 -2.05 -4.42
C LEU A 238 -9.67 -1.92 -3.64
N GLY A 239 -9.53 -0.90 -2.79
CA GLY A 239 -8.26 -0.60 -2.12
C GLY A 239 -8.04 -1.47 -0.89
N THR A 240 -8.86 -1.29 0.13
CA THR A 240 -8.59 -1.82 1.47
C THR A 240 -9.01 -3.28 1.62
N PHE A 241 -10.08 -3.71 0.95
CA PHE A 241 -10.47 -5.12 0.93
C PHE A 241 -9.65 -5.90 -0.10
N LEU A 242 -9.90 -5.68 -1.39
CA LEU A 242 -9.29 -6.45 -2.46
C LEU A 242 -7.78 -6.18 -2.60
N GLY A 243 -7.37 -4.90 -2.58
CA GLY A 243 -5.96 -4.51 -2.71
C GLY A 243 -5.08 -5.04 -1.58
N LEU A 244 -5.53 -4.97 -0.33
CA LEU A 244 -4.79 -5.52 0.82
C LEU A 244 -4.73 -7.06 0.79
N TRP A 245 -5.84 -7.70 0.42
CA TRP A 245 -5.87 -9.16 0.27
C TRP A 245 -4.91 -9.63 -0.83
N LEU A 246 -4.98 -9.02 -2.02
CA LEU A 246 -4.06 -9.32 -3.13
C LEU A 246 -2.61 -8.99 -2.76
N GLN A 247 -2.37 -7.90 -2.03
CA GLN A 247 -1.04 -7.56 -1.55
C GLN A 247 -0.44 -8.66 -0.65
N LEU A 248 -1.21 -9.20 0.30
CA LEU A 248 -0.72 -10.32 1.10
C LEU A 248 -0.69 -11.64 0.33
N GLY A 249 -1.53 -11.80 -0.70
CA GLY A 249 -1.41 -12.88 -1.67
C GLY A 249 -0.07 -12.84 -2.38
N ALA A 250 0.32 -11.67 -2.89
CA ALA A 250 1.62 -11.47 -3.53
C ALA A 250 2.77 -11.80 -2.58
N VAL A 251 2.76 -11.20 -1.38
CA VAL A 251 3.80 -11.44 -0.36
C VAL A 251 3.85 -12.91 0.06
N LYS A 252 2.74 -13.65 0.04
CA LYS A 252 2.75 -15.09 0.31
C LYS A 252 3.59 -15.87 -0.73
N TYR A 253 3.42 -15.55 -2.02
CA TYR A 253 3.97 -16.34 -3.13
C TYR A 253 5.24 -15.78 -3.77
N THR A 254 5.61 -14.52 -3.51
CA THR A 254 6.87 -13.92 -3.99
C THR A 254 7.63 -13.24 -2.84
N ASP A 255 8.83 -12.75 -3.13
CA ASP A 255 9.62 -11.96 -2.19
C ASP A 255 8.91 -10.62 -1.88
N PRO A 256 8.84 -10.19 -0.60
CA PRO A 256 8.17 -8.95 -0.25
C PRO A 256 8.75 -7.72 -0.95
N ALA A 257 10.05 -7.68 -1.25
CA ALA A 257 10.67 -6.54 -1.93
C ALA A 257 10.27 -6.48 -3.41
N ILE A 258 10.17 -7.65 -4.07
CA ILE A 258 9.66 -7.76 -5.45
C ILE A 258 8.20 -7.29 -5.50
N ALA A 259 7.34 -7.84 -4.61
CA ALA A 259 5.95 -7.41 -4.50
C ALA A 259 5.83 -5.90 -4.23
N GLN A 260 6.60 -5.36 -3.27
CA GLN A 260 6.60 -3.94 -2.93
C GLN A 260 6.99 -3.05 -4.11
N THR A 261 7.95 -3.50 -4.92
CA THR A 261 8.38 -2.78 -6.12
C THR A 261 7.27 -2.73 -7.16
N ILE A 262 6.57 -3.84 -7.38
CA ILE A 262 5.44 -3.89 -8.31
C ILE A 262 4.31 -2.99 -7.80
N PHE A 263 3.98 -2.99 -6.50
CA PHE A 263 2.99 -2.07 -5.93
C PHE A 263 3.35 -0.60 -6.15
N ALA A 264 4.64 -0.26 -6.06
CA ALA A 264 5.14 1.10 -6.25
C ALA A 264 4.92 1.63 -7.69
N THR A 265 4.53 0.77 -8.63
CA THR A 265 4.14 1.18 -10.00
C THR A 265 2.69 1.66 -10.11
N ALA A 266 1.89 1.61 -9.04
CA ALA A 266 0.51 2.12 -9.04
C ALA A 266 0.33 3.55 -9.61
N PRO A 267 1.23 4.52 -9.36
CA PRO A 267 1.17 5.84 -10.01
C PRO A 267 1.22 5.77 -11.54
N LEU A 268 1.97 4.84 -12.12
CA LEU A 268 2.04 4.65 -13.58
C LEU A 268 0.72 4.14 -14.14
N ILE A 269 0.02 3.27 -13.40
CA ILE A 269 -1.32 2.79 -13.77
C ILE A 269 -2.30 3.96 -13.77
N VAL A 270 -2.26 4.82 -12.74
CA VAL A 270 -3.08 6.04 -12.69
C VAL A 270 -2.78 6.96 -13.87
N MET A 271 -1.51 7.15 -14.23
CA MET A 271 -1.09 7.95 -15.37
C MET A 271 -1.61 7.40 -16.70
N SER A 272 -1.53 6.08 -16.90
CA SER A 272 -2.06 5.41 -18.09
C SER A 272 -3.57 5.61 -18.24
N ILE A 273 -4.32 5.59 -17.13
CA ILE A 273 -5.76 5.91 -17.16
C ILE A 273 -6.00 7.39 -17.49
N GLY A 274 -5.13 8.29 -17.01
CA GLY A 274 -5.15 9.70 -17.39
C GLY A 274 -5.01 9.92 -18.91
N PHE A 275 -4.20 9.10 -19.58
CA PHE A 275 -4.07 9.16 -21.05
C PHE A 275 -5.37 8.81 -21.77
N ILE A 276 -6.12 7.82 -21.26
CA ILE A 276 -7.45 7.48 -21.79
C ILE A 276 -8.42 8.67 -21.61
N LYS A 277 -8.25 9.43 -20.51
CA LYS A 277 -9.01 10.66 -20.24
C LYS A 277 -8.48 11.90 -20.95
N ARG A 278 -7.51 11.76 -21.86
CA ARG A 278 -6.87 12.84 -22.62
C ARG A 278 -6.15 13.88 -21.75
N GLU A 279 -5.63 13.46 -20.59
CA GLU A 279 -4.71 14.31 -19.80
C GLU A 279 -3.37 14.48 -20.55
N PRO A 280 -2.70 15.64 -20.43
CA PRO A 280 -1.46 15.92 -21.14
C PRO A 280 -0.34 14.96 -20.72
N VAL A 281 0.37 14.42 -21.72
CA VAL A 281 1.48 13.49 -21.53
C VAL A 281 2.80 14.24 -21.57
N THR A 282 3.62 14.04 -20.55
CA THR A 282 4.93 14.70 -20.45
C THR A 282 6.04 13.70 -20.83
N SER A 283 7.16 14.19 -21.38
CA SER A 283 8.28 13.30 -21.74
C SER A 283 8.84 12.54 -20.53
N LYS A 284 8.76 13.14 -19.34
CA LYS A 284 9.18 12.50 -18.08
C LYS A 284 8.29 11.32 -17.72
N MET A 285 6.98 11.43 -17.95
CA MET A 285 6.03 10.34 -17.74
C MET A 285 6.34 9.13 -18.62
N LEU A 286 6.67 9.37 -19.90
CA LEU A 286 7.01 8.30 -20.85
C LEU A 286 8.36 7.65 -20.50
N ILE A 287 9.42 8.44 -20.33
CA ILE A 287 10.77 7.94 -20.03
C ILE A 287 10.77 7.21 -18.68
N GLY A 288 10.20 7.82 -17.64
CA GLY A 288 10.12 7.23 -16.32
C GLY A 288 9.25 5.97 -16.29
N GLY A 289 8.11 5.98 -17.01
CA GLY A 289 7.24 4.82 -17.16
C GLY A 289 7.95 3.64 -17.84
N LEU A 290 8.66 3.88 -18.94
CA LEU A 290 9.43 2.86 -19.64
C LEU A 290 10.56 2.28 -18.76
N LEU A 291 11.32 3.13 -18.07
CA LEU A 291 12.33 2.70 -17.11
C LEU A 291 11.73 1.82 -16.02
N ALA A 292 10.58 2.22 -15.49
CA ALA A 292 9.93 1.48 -14.42
C ALA A 292 9.43 0.09 -14.86
N LEU A 293 8.84 0.02 -16.06
CA LEU A 293 8.41 -1.25 -16.67
C LEU A 293 9.60 -2.15 -16.99
N MET A 294 10.72 -1.61 -17.46
CA MET A 294 11.96 -2.40 -17.65
C MET A 294 12.47 -2.96 -16.33
N GLY A 295 12.47 -2.16 -15.26
CA GLY A 295 12.84 -2.62 -13.91
C GLY A 295 11.94 -3.75 -13.41
N VAL A 296 10.62 -3.64 -13.62
CA VAL A 296 9.69 -4.74 -13.31
C VAL A 296 9.99 -5.96 -14.17
N GLY A 297 10.26 -5.79 -15.47
CA GLY A 297 10.65 -6.88 -16.35
C GLY A 297 11.89 -7.64 -15.85
N VAL A 298 12.92 -6.92 -15.37
CA VAL A 298 14.10 -7.53 -14.74
C VAL A 298 13.71 -8.34 -13.50
N LEU A 299 12.82 -7.82 -12.66
CA LEU A 299 12.34 -8.53 -11.47
C LEU A 299 11.55 -9.80 -11.79
N LEU A 300 10.78 -9.81 -12.88
CA LEU A 300 10.01 -10.99 -13.31
C LEU A 300 10.90 -12.11 -13.87
N THR A 301 12.12 -11.78 -14.31
CA THR A 301 13.09 -12.76 -14.83
C THR A 301 14.03 -13.32 -13.75
N ASN A 302 13.90 -12.86 -12.52
CA ASN A 302 14.77 -13.21 -11.40
C ASN A 302 14.41 -14.54 -10.73
#